data_AF-A0A1A8MZ02-F1
#
_entry.id   AF-A0A1A8MZ02-F1
#
_cell.length_a   1.000
_cell.length_b   1.000
_cell.length_c   1.000
_cell.angle_alpha   90.00
_cell.angle_beta   90.00
_cell.angle_gamma   90.00
#
_symmetry.space_group_name_H-M   'P 1'
#
loop_
_entity.id
_entity.type
_entity.pdbx_description
1 polymer ?
#
loop_
_entity_poly.entity_id
_entity_poly.type
_entity_poly.pdbx_seq_one_letter_code
_entity_poly.pdbx_strand_id
1 'polypeptide(L)' 'AGTTDVQLTKLLPNTAYSLSLFALYGESASEPLTKQGVTLPMPPAGELRVRDVTHSTMVLHWDAAPGPVRSYIITYQPE' A
#
# COMPACT_ATOMS: atom_id res chain seq x y z
N ALA A 1 10.68 29.37 11.33
CA ALA A 1 11.33 28.21 10.69
C ALA A 1 10.44 27.78 9.53
N GLY A 2 11.00 27.65 8.32
CA GLY A 2 10.24 27.14 7.17
C GLY A 2 10.15 25.62 7.23
N THR A 3 8.96 25.07 6.99
CA THR A 3 8.77 23.62 6.86
C THR A 3 9.10 23.20 5.43
N THR A 4 10.08 22.31 5.26
CA THR A 4 10.51 21.81 3.95
C THR A 4 10.02 20.38 3.66
N ASP A 5 9.34 19.76 4.62
CA ASP A 5 9.01 18.34 4.60
C ASP A 5 7.54 18.12 4.96
N VAL A 6 6.86 17.26 4.20
CA VAL A 6 5.47 16.88 4.43
C VAL A 6 5.25 15.41 4.10
N GLN A 7 4.54 14.70 4.97
CA GLN A 7 4.15 13.32 4.73
C GLN A 7 2.73 13.25 4.15
N LEU A 8 2.63 12.79 2.91
CA LEU A 8 1.34 12.50 2.28
C LEU A 8 0.82 11.14 2.79
N THR A 9 -0.44 11.11 3.23
CA THR A 9 -1.08 9.91 3.77
C THR A 9 -2.30 9.53 2.94
N LYS A 10 -2.80 8.30 3.10
CA LYS A 10 -4.00 7.78 2.41
C LYS A 10 -3.88 7.75 0.87
N LEU A 11 -2.67 7.50 0.37
CA LEU A 11 -2.43 7.26 -1.06
C LEU A 11 -2.82 5.83 -1.43
N LEU A 12 -3.20 5.62 -2.69
CA LEU A 12 -3.45 4.29 -3.23
C LEU A 12 -2.12 3.57 -3.46
N PRO A 13 -1.99 2.28 -3.09
CA PRO A 13 -0.78 1.50 -3.36
C PRO A 13 -0.57 1.28 -4.86
N ASN A 14 0.67 1.01 -5.25
CA ASN A 14 1.07 0.79 -6.66
C ASN A 14 0.53 1.85 -7.64
N THR A 15 0.39 3.11 -7.20
CA THR A 15 -0.20 4.19 -7.98
C THR A 15 0.82 5.30 -8.20
N ALA A 16 0.92 5.78 -9.45
CA ALA A 16 1.77 6.91 -9.81
C ALA A 16 1.10 8.24 -9.43
N TYR A 17 1.85 9.09 -8.74
CA TYR A 17 1.44 10.44 -8.36
C TYR A 17 2.43 11.47 -8.92
N SER A 18 1.88 12.57 -9.44
CA SER A 18 2.65 13.77 -9.78
C SER A 18 2.44 14.81 -8.67
N LEU A 19 3.52 15.21 -8.02
CA LEU A 19 3.54 16.13 -6.89
C LEU A 19 4.12 17.46 -7.34
N SER A 20 3.41 18.56 -7.09
CA SER A 20 3.86 19.92 -7.41
C SER A 20 3.92 20.76 -6.13
N LEU A 21 5.09 21.34 -5.86
CA LEU A 21 5.34 22.16 -4.68
C LEU A 21 5.50 23.63 -5.10
N PHE A 22 4.81 24.53 -4.40
CA PHE A 22 4.85 25.97 -4.64
C PHE A 22 5.35 26.68 -3.39
N ALA A 23 6.30 27.61 -3.54
CA ALA A 23 6.66 28.53 -2.47
C ALA A 23 5.69 29.73 -2.50
N LEU A 24 5.08 30.04 -1.37
CA LEU A 24 4.15 31.16 -1.23
C LEU A 24 4.84 32.31 -0.49
N TYR A 25 4.77 33.52 -1.05
CA TYR A 25 5.21 34.75 -0.41
C TYR A 25 4.18 35.87 -0.64
N GLY A 26 3.49 36.27 0.42
CA GLY A 26 2.33 37.16 0.31
C GLY A 26 1.25 36.54 -0.58
N GLU A 27 0.85 37.26 -1.64
CA GLU A 27 -0.12 36.78 -2.65
C GLU A 27 0.56 36.14 -3.88
N SER A 28 1.88 36.01 -3.89
CA SER A 28 2.63 35.45 -5.01
C SER A 28 3.03 34.00 -4.75
N ALA A 29 2.95 33.17 -5.79
CA ALA A 29 3.46 31.80 -5.80
C ALA A 29 4.68 31.68 -6.73
N SER A 30 5.64 30.83 -6.37
CA SER A 30 6.76 30.48 -7.25
C SER A 30 6.31 29.58 -8.41
N GLU A 31 7.20 29.38 -9.38
CA GLU A 31 7.09 28.24 -10.30
C GLU A 31 7.03 26.91 -9.51
N PRO A 32 6.24 25.92 -9.97
CA PRO A 32 6.10 24.65 -9.29
C PRO A 32 7.36 23.78 -9.43
N LEU A 33 7.86 23.27 -8.31
CA LEU A 33 8.75 22.13 -8.33
C LEU A 33 7.92 20.86 -8.46
N THR A 34 7.92 20.26 -9.66
CA THR A 34 7.15 19.03 -9.93
C THR A 34 8.05 17.79 -9.91
N LYS A 35 7.61 16.73 -9.22
CA LYS A 35 8.25 15.41 -9.21
C LYS A 35 7.20 14.31 -9.32
N GLN A 36 7.58 13.19 -9.92
CA GLN A 36 6.74 12.00 -9.97
C GLN A 36 7.28 10.94 -9.02
N GLY A 37 6.37 10.20 -8.40
CA GLY A 37 6.68 9.06 -7.55
C GLY A 37 5.60 8.00 -7.65
N VAL A 38 6.00 6.74 -7.51
CA VAL A 38 5.07 5.61 -7.44
C VAL A 38 5.07 5.09 -6.02
N THR A 39 3.90 4.98 -5.40
CA THR A 39 3.77 4.35 -4.09
C THR A 39 4.09 2.86 -4.19
N LEU A 40 4.64 2.30 -3.11
CA LEU A 40 4.88 0.86 -3.06
C LEU A 40 3.59 0.06 -3.27
N PRO A 41 3.67 -1.14 -3.86
CA PRO A 41 2.55 -2.06 -3.91
C PRO A 41 2.16 -2.49 -2.49
N MET A 42 0.91 -2.92 -2.33
CA MET A 42 0.48 -3.49 -1.07
C MET A 42 1.20 -4.83 -0.88
N PRO A 43 1.88 -5.04 0.26
CA PRO A 43 2.43 -6.34 0.60
C PRO A 43 1.37 -7.43 0.47
N PRO A 44 1.76 -8.65 0.07
CA PRO A 44 0.83 -9.78 0.04
C PRO A 44 0.23 -10.05 1.43
N ALA A 45 -0.81 -10.87 1.49
CA ALA A 45 -1.17 -11.53 2.74
C ALA A 45 0.09 -12.22 3.30
N GLY A 46 0.27 -12.21 4.62
CA GLY A 46 1.47 -12.78 5.19
C GLY A 46 1.50 -14.29 5.08
N GLU A 47 2.39 -14.93 5.84
CA GLU A 47 2.71 -16.34 5.66
C GLU A 47 1.46 -17.24 5.82
N LEU A 48 1.16 -18.03 4.79
CA LEU A 48 0.12 -19.04 4.84
C LEU A 48 0.66 -20.29 5.55
N ARG A 49 -0.01 -20.67 6.62
CA ARG A 49 0.32 -21.82 7.46
C ARG A 49 -0.82 -22.83 7.38
N VAL A 50 -0.46 -24.08 7.13
CA VAL A 50 -1.40 -25.20 7.04
C VAL A 50 -1.22 -26.08 8.27
N ARG A 51 -2.32 -26.45 8.94
CA ARG A 51 -2.35 -27.34 10.10
C ARG A 51 -3.47 -28.36 9.97
N ASP A 52 -3.39 -29.40 10.81
CA ASP A 52 -4.43 -30.42 10.97
C ASP A 52 -4.90 -31.01 9.63
N VAL A 53 -3.93 -31.40 8.80
CA VAL A 53 -4.17 -31.98 7.48
C VAL A 53 -4.63 -33.43 7.63
N THR A 54 -5.79 -33.75 7.06
CA THR A 54 -6.31 -35.10 6.90
C THR A 54 -6.38 -35.47 5.41
N HIS A 55 -6.99 -36.61 5.08
CA HIS A 55 -7.23 -37.00 3.70
C HIS A 55 -8.23 -36.10 2.96
N SER A 56 -9.04 -35.30 3.67
CA SER A 56 -10.12 -34.49 3.08
C SER A 56 -10.28 -33.10 3.69
N THR A 57 -9.53 -32.77 4.74
CA THR A 57 -9.63 -31.49 5.44
C THR A 57 -8.26 -30.92 5.76
N MET A 58 -8.19 -29.60 5.82
CA MET A 58 -7.02 -28.87 6.31
C MET A 58 -7.48 -27.57 6.96
N VAL A 59 -6.71 -27.08 7.92
CA VAL A 59 -6.94 -25.79 8.58
C VAL A 59 -5.89 -24.80 8.08
N LEU A 60 -6.36 -23.66 7.58
CA LEU A 60 -5.51 -22.59 7.02
C LEU A 60 -5.47 -21.39 7.96
N HIS A 61 -4.27 -20.90 8.23
CA HIS A 61 -4.02 -19.68 8.98
C HIS A 61 -3.07 -18.78 8.20
N TRP A 62 -3.36 -17.49 8.07
CA TRP A 62 -2.47 -16.53 7.43
C TRP A 62 -2.46 -15.21 8.19
N ASP A 63 -1.34 -14.47 8.08
CA ASP A 63 -1.28 -13.13 8.64
C ASP A 63 -2.06 -12.14 7.75
N ALA A 64 -2.75 -11.20 8.36
CA ALA A 64 -3.56 -10.22 7.63
C ALA A 64 -2.67 -9.34 6.73
N ALA A 65 -3.06 -9.17 5.46
CA ALA A 65 -2.44 -8.18 4.59
C ALA A 65 -2.58 -6.77 5.19
N PRO A 66 -1.56 -5.91 5.04
CA PRO A 66 -1.61 -4.55 5.55
C PRO A 66 -2.68 -3.72 4.85
N GLY A 67 -3.35 -2.85 5.62
CA GLY A 67 -4.44 -2.01 5.13
C GLY A 67 -5.83 -2.65 5.27
N PRO A 68 -6.88 -1.96 4.78
CA PRO A 68 -8.25 -2.45 4.86
C PRO A 68 -8.50 -3.59 3.87
N VAL A 69 -8.54 -4.83 4.36
CA VAL A 69 -8.84 -6.01 3.54
C VAL A 69 -10.34 -6.24 3.47
N ARG A 70 -10.89 -6.35 2.25
CA ARG A 70 -12.31 -6.65 2.02
C ARG A 70 -12.60 -8.16 2.02
N SER A 71 -11.74 -8.95 1.38
CA SER A 71 -11.91 -10.40 1.26
C SER A 71 -10.59 -11.07 0.90
N TYR A 72 -10.50 -12.37 1.17
CA TYR A 72 -9.41 -13.24 0.72
C TYR A 72 -9.95 -14.25 -0.29
N ILE A 73 -9.15 -14.59 -1.30
CA ILE A 73 -9.44 -15.66 -2.25
C ILE A 73 -8.45 -16.78 -1.96
N ILE A 74 -8.96 -17.98 -1.72
CA ILE A 74 -8.16 -19.18 -1.46
C ILE A 74 -8.34 -20.11 -2.65
N THR A 75 -7.23 -20.46 -3.29
CA THR A 75 -7.19 -21.42 -4.40
C THR A 75 -6.44 -22.66 -3.94
N TYR A 76 -7.00 -23.84 -4.22
CA TYR A 76 -6.34 -25.12 -3.96
C TYR A 76 -6.30 -25.94 -5.26
N GLN A 77 -5.27 -26.76 -5.41
CA GLN A 77 -5.13 -27.70 -6.51
C GLN A 77 -4.67 -29.04 -5.92
N PRO A 78 -5.43 -30.13 -6.11
CA PRO A 78 -4.92 -31.47 -5.85
C PRO A 78 -3.86 -31.84 -6.89
N GLU A 79 -2.83 -32.60 -6.49
CA GLU A 79 -1.89 -33.23 -7.43
C GLU A 79 -2.57 -34.27 -8.34
#